data_AF-A0A3B8X4Q6-F1
#
_entry.id   AF-A0A3B8X4Q6-F1
#
_cell.length_a   1.000
_cell.length_b   1.000
_cell.length_c   1.000
_cell.angle_alpha   90.00
_cell.angle_beta   90.00
_cell.angle_gamma   90.00
#
_symmetry.space_group_name_H-M   'P 1'
#
loop_
_entity.id
_entity.type
_entity.pdbx_description
1 polymer ?
#
loop_
_entity_poly.entity_id
_entity_poly.type
_entity_poly.pdbx_seq_one_letter_code
_entity_poly.pdbx_strand_id
1 'polypeptide(L)'
;DGDPAALGIAVFCLDNLFRLLHPFMPFVTEELWSRMPGHGDFLMRTRWPADLTRYGDGQAEFEFESLMQAVEEIRSSRKTVPGAPMKGGAVKLSEPAEPDWVRVLAVLGRVSVVDELPPGNPYGLTEGLIVFPTAAAADPAVIARKRADLHKELDRVLAKLDNPEFRAKAPETVIAEQETRAEELRAAIERLE
;
A
#
# COMPACT_ATOMS: atom_id res chain seq x y z
N ASP A 1 22.06 -4.27 7.89
CA ASP A 1 22.56 -4.94 9.11
C ASP A 1 21.58 -6.02 9.51
N GLY A 2 21.94 -7.28 9.32
CA GLY A 2 21.02 -8.41 9.52
C GLY A 2 20.87 -8.71 11.00
N ASP A 3 19.73 -8.31 11.57
CA ASP A 3 19.36 -8.70 12.94
C ASP A 3 19.38 -10.24 13.06
N PRO A 4 20.23 -10.82 13.91
CA PRO A 4 20.32 -12.27 14.08
C PRO A 4 19.01 -12.88 14.59
N ALA A 5 18.21 -12.14 15.34
CA ALA A 5 16.89 -12.61 15.79
C ALA A 5 15.93 -12.73 14.61
N ALA A 6 15.82 -11.69 13.78
CA ALA A 6 15.01 -11.71 12.56
C ALA A 6 15.44 -12.83 11.60
N LEU A 7 16.75 -13.06 11.43
CA LEU A 7 17.27 -14.16 10.62
C LEU A 7 16.86 -15.53 11.18
N GLY A 8 16.99 -15.72 12.50
CA GLY A 8 16.61 -16.96 13.17
C GLY A 8 15.11 -17.27 13.02
N ILE A 9 14.26 -16.24 13.17
CA ILE A 9 12.81 -16.36 12.98
C ILE A 9 12.49 -16.71 11.52
N ALA A 10 13.13 -16.04 10.55
CA ALA A 10 12.91 -16.31 9.12
C ALA A 10 13.28 -17.77 8.75
N VAL A 11 14.41 -18.27 9.24
CA VAL A 11 14.82 -19.68 9.03
C VAL A 11 13.82 -20.63 9.68
N PHE A 12 13.37 -20.34 10.91
CA PHE A 12 12.36 -21.14 11.60
C PHE A 12 11.03 -21.22 10.85
N CYS A 13 10.52 -20.08 10.37
CA CYS A 13 9.29 -20.03 9.57
C CYS A 13 9.45 -20.81 8.26
N LEU A 14 10.59 -20.67 7.58
CA LEU A 14 10.85 -21.32 6.31
C LEU A 14 10.99 -22.85 6.44
N ASP A 15 11.62 -23.35 7.52
CA ASP A 15 11.67 -24.79 7.85
C ASP A 15 10.27 -25.39 8.02
N ASN A 16 9.41 -24.74 8.81
CA ASN A 16 8.04 -25.20 8.98
C ASN A 16 7.24 -25.15 7.68
N LEU A 17 7.39 -24.08 6.89
CA LEU A 17 6.73 -23.93 5.59
C LEU A 17 7.12 -25.06 4.62
N PHE A 18 8.41 -25.39 4.52
CA PHE A 18 8.86 -26.46 3.63
C PHE A 18 8.35 -27.83 4.06
N ARG A 19 8.30 -28.14 5.36
CA ARG A 19 7.71 -29.40 5.85
C ARG A 19 6.22 -29.51 5.51
N LEU A 20 5.46 -28.41 5.63
CA LEU A 20 4.03 -28.37 5.29
C LEU A 20 3.80 -28.52 3.78
N LEU A 21 4.66 -27.93 2.94
CA LEU A 21 4.54 -27.98 1.49
C LEU A 21 5.10 -29.26 0.86
N HIS A 22 5.98 -30.00 1.56
CA HIS A 22 6.67 -31.17 1.03
C HIS A 22 5.74 -32.27 0.45
N PRO A 23 4.59 -32.60 1.07
CA PRO A 23 3.65 -33.56 0.49
C PRO A 23 3.12 -33.17 -0.90
N PHE A 24 3.12 -31.88 -1.23
CA PHE A 24 2.62 -31.35 -2.50
C PHE A 24 3.73 -31.05 -3.51
N MET A 25 4.90 -30.61 -3.03
CA MET A 25 6.02 -30.17 -3.86
C MET A 25 7.35 -30.80 -3.40
N PRO A 26 7.50 -32.13 -3.47
CA PRO A 26 8.60 -32.84 -2.80
C PRO A 26 9.98 -32.43 -3.33
N PHE A 27 10.15 -32.33 -4.65
CA PHE A 27 11.46 -32.04 -5.24
C PHE A 27 11.94 -30.60 -4.97
N VAL A 28 11.04 -29.62 -5.10
CA VAL A 28 11.39 -28.21 -4.90
C VAL A 28 11.67 -27.91 -3.43
N THR A 29 10.82 -28.42 -2.54
CA THR A 29 10.99 -28.21 -1.10
C THR A 29 12.25 -28.91 -0.58
N GLU A 30 12.56 -30.12 -1.05
CA GLU A 30 13.80 -30.83 -0.68
C GLU A 30 15.06 -30.05 -1.09
N GLU A 31 15.08 -29.56 -2.34
CA GLU A 31 16.23 -28.84 -2.91
C GLU A 31 16.43 -27.43 -2.32
N LEU A 32 15.38 -26.78 -1.84
CA LEU A 32 15.49 -25.51 -1.12
C LEU A 32 15.84 -25.72 0.35
N TRP A 33 15.24 -26.70 1.01
CA TRP A 33 15.47 -27.02 2.42
C TRP A 33 16.90 -27.53 2.67
N SER A 34 17.47 -28.31 1.74
CA SER A 34 18.87 -28.79 1.82
C SER A 34 19.91 -27.67 1.81
N ARG A 35 19.56 -26.48 1.32
CA ARG A 35 20.43 -25.29 1.31
C ARG A 35 20.29 -24.42 2.55
N MET A 36 19.33 -24.70 3.42
CA MET A 36 19.14 -23.94 4.65
C MET A 36 20.17 -24.33 5.73
N PRO A 37 20.58 -23.39 6.59
CA PRO A 37 21.53 -23.68 7.66
C PRO A 37 20.94 -24.67 8.68
N GLY A 38 21.77 -25.61 9.18
CA GLY A 38 21.40 -26.50 10.29
C GLY A 38 20.71 -27.81 9.90
N HIS A 39 20.64 -28.15 8.60
CA HIS A 39 20.03 -29.38 8.11
C HIS A 39 21.05 -30.26 7.37
N GLY A 40 20.96 -31.59 7.56
CA GLY A 40 21.93 -32.54 7.01
C GLY A 40 21.37 -33.93 6.63
N ASP A 41 20.06 -34.13 6.72
CA ASP A 41 19.38 -35.34 6.22
C ASP A 41 18.36 -34.94 5.14
N PHE A 42 17.48 -35.83 4.72
CA PHE A 42 16.40 -35.52 3.78
C PHE A 42 15.16 -34.97 4.49
N LEU A 43 14.53 -33.93 3.92
CA LEU A 43 13.27 -33.34 4.37
C LEU A 43 12.18 -34.40 4.51
N MET A 44 12.10 -35.35 3.56
CA MET A 44 11.13 -36.45 3.59
C MET A 44 11.22 -37.34 4.85
N ARG A 45 12.37 -37.36 5.54
CA ARG A 45 12.60 -38.15 6.76
C ARG A 45 12.39 -37.37 8.04
N THR A 46 12.13 -36.07 7.93
CA THR A 46 11.99 -35.20 9.08
C THR A 46 10.61 -35.33 9.71
N ARG A 47 10.51 -34.96 10.98
CA ARG A 47 9.22 -34.95 11.69
C ARG A 47 8.31 -33.84 11.15
N TRP A 48 7.02 -34.13 11.13
CA TRP A 48 5.99 -33.12 10.88
C TRP A 48 6.12 -31.97 11.89
N PRO A 49 5.81 -30.71 11.51
CA PRO A 49 5.81 -29.58 12.42
C PRO A 49 5.00 -29.87 13.69
N ALA A 50 5.58 -29.50 14.83
CA ALA A 50 4.87 -29.55 16.11
C ALA A 50 3.77 -28.49 16.14
N ASP A 51 2.86 -28.60 17.11
CA ASP A 51 1.87 -27.56 17.36
C ASP A 51 2.57 -26.21 17.63
N LEU A 52 2.19 -25.18 16.85
CA LEU A 52 2.74 -23.83 16.88
C LEU A 52 1.82 -22.83 17.57
N THR A 53 0.68 -23.25 18.12
CA THR A 53 -0.31 -22.37 18.80
C THR A 53 0.29 -21.51 19.90
N ARG A 54 1.36 -21.97 20.57
CA ARG A 54 2.11 -21.20 21.58
C ARG A 54 2.72 -19.88 21.07
N TYR A 55 2.83 -19.72 19.75
CA TYR A 55 3.36 -18.51 19.11
C TYR A 55 2.26 -17.55 18.64
N GLY A 56 0.98 -17.89 18.84
CA GLY A 56 -0.12 -16.99 18.50
C GLY A 56 -0.08 -15.75 19.39
N ASP A 57 -0.08 -14.57 18.78
CA ASP A 57 -0.07 -13.28 19.45
C ASP A 57 -1.02 -12.33 18.73
N GLY A 58 -2.25 -12.25 19.22
CA GLY A 58 -3.29 -11.43 18.60
C GLY A 58 -3.01 -9.93 18.65
N GLN A 59 -2.22 -9.47 19.62
CA GLN A 59 -1.82 -8.06 19.68
C GLN A 59 -0.80 -7.76 18.58
N ALA A 60 0.24 -8.59 18.45
CA ALA A 60 1.23 -8.44 17.39
C ALA A 60 0.60 -8.56 15.99
N GLU A 61 -0.37 -9.45 15.80
CA GLU A 61 -1.14 -9.58 14.56
C GLU A 61 -1.93 -8.29 14.23
N PHE A 62 -2.65 -7.74 15.21
CA PHE A 62 -3.44 -6.51 15.04
C PHE A 62 -2.55 -5.30 14.71
N GLU A 63 -1.46 -5.16 15.44
CA GLU A 63 -0.49 -4.10 15.18
C GLU A 63 0.03 -4.27 13.75
N PHE A 64 0.52 -5.47 13.37
CA PHE A 64 1.16 -5.67 12.06
C PHE A 64 0.17 -5.47 10.90
N GLU A 65 -1.09 -5.81 11.10
CA GLU A 65 -2.18 -5.50 10.18
C GLU A 65 -2.33 -3.98 9.96
N SER A 66 -2.28 -3.19 11.04
CA SER A 66 -2.32 -1.72 10.96
C SER A 66 -1.14 -1.17 10.15
N LEU A 67 0.07 -1.73 10.34
CA LEU A 67 1.25 -1.39 9.54
C LEU A 67 1.04 -1.69 8.04
N MET A 68 0.47 -2.85 7.73
CA MET A 68 0.18 -3.22 6.34
C MET A 68 -0.82 -2.24 5.71
N GLN A 69 -1.89 -1.89 6.43
CA GLN A 69 -2.87 -0.90 5.98
C GLN A 69 -2.22 0.46 5.73
N ALA A 70 -1.39 0.95 6.64
CA ALA A 70 -0.64 2.19 6.46
C ALA A 70 0.25 2.17 5.20
N VAL A 71 0.98 1.06 4.96
CA VAL A 71 1.79 0.88 3.75
C VAL A 71 0.93 0.87 2.49
N GLU A 72 -0.22 0.21 2.53
CA GLU A 72 -1.16 0.16 1.41
C GLU A 72 -1.76 1.53 1.11
N GLU A 73 -2.14 2.30 2.12
CA GLU A 73 -2.63 3.67 1.98
C GLU A 73 -1.55 4.60 1.39
N ILE A 74 -0.30 4.48 1.84
CA ILE A 74 0.85 5.20 1.24
C ILE A 74 1.01 4.83 -0.24
N ARG A 75 0.84 3.55 -0.60
CA ARG A 75 0.98 3.08 -1.99
C ARG A 75 -0.22 3.46 -2.85
N SER A 76 -1.41 3.50 -2.30
CA SER A 76 -2.65 3.84 -3.00
C SER A 76 -2.76 5.35 -3.23
N SER A 77 -2.38 6.18 -2.25
CA SER A 77 -2.35 7.64 -2.37
C SER A 77 -1.44 8.10 -3.52
N ARG A 78 -0.32 7.42 -3.76
CA ARG A 78 0.53 7.71 -4.94
C ARG A 78 -0.17 7.50 -6.27
N LYS A 79 -1.13 6.58 -6.35
CA LYS A 79 -1.90 6.34 -7.59
C LYS A 79 -2.95 7.44 -7.80
N THR A 80 -3.49 7.97 -6.71
CA THR A 80 -4.53 9.00 -6.75
C THR A 80 -3.96 10.41 -6.92
N VAL A 81 -2.70 10.64 -6.54
CA VAL A 81 -2.01 11.93 -6.67
C VAL A 81 -1.33 12.07 -8.05
N PRO A 82 -1.80 12.98 -8.92
CA PRO A 82 -1.21 13.16 -10.25
C PRO A 82 0.22 13.71 -10.16
N GLY A 83 1.19 12.94 -10.64
CA GLY A 83 2.61 13.36 -10.65
C GLY A 83 3.37 13.06 -9.36
N ALA A 84 2.80 12.25 -8.46
CA ALA A 84 3.55 11.69 -7.34
C ALA A 84 4.75 10.86 -7.85
N PRO A 85 5.94 11.01 -7.26
CA PRO A 85 7.11 10.26 -7.68
C PRO A 85 7.01 8.78 -7.22
N MET A 86 7.72 7.89 -7.94
CA MET A 86 7.81 6.45 -7.60
C MET A 86 8.63 6.16 -6.33
N LYS A 87 9.41 7.14 -5.87
CA LYS A 87 10.25 7.12 -4.65
C LYS A 87 10.26 8.53 -4.06
N GLY A 88 10.32 8.64 -2.72
CA GLY A 88 10.30 9.92 -2.01
C GLY A 88 8.88 10.30 -1.57
N GLY A 89 8.74 11.34 -0.76
CA GLY A 89 7.51 11.62 -0.02
C GLY A 89 7.81 11.61 1.47
N ALA A 90 7.29 12.59 2.19
CA ALA A 90 7.36 12.70 3.62
C ALA A 90 6.02 12.24 4.22
N VAL A 91 6.07 11.42 5.25
CA VAL A 91 4.89 10.98 6.01
C VAL A 91 5.07 11.42 7.44
N LYS A 92 4.06 12.08 7.99
CA LYS A 92 3.95 12.33 9.42
C LYS A 92 2.91 11.38 9.99
N LEU A 93 3.33 10.58 10.95
CA LEU A 93 2.45 9.72 11.70
C LEU A 93 1.70 10.55 12.75
N SER A 94 0.44 10.19 12.99
CA SER A 94 -0.39 10.86 14.00
C SER A 94 0.11 10.59 15.41
N GLU A 95 0.67 9.40 15.63
CA GLU A 95 1.28 8.97 16.88
C GLU A 95 2.73 8.52 16.66
N PRO A 96 3.60 8.63 17.69
CA PRO A 96 4.95 8.09 17.61
C PRO A 96 4.91 6.57 17.43
N ALA A 97 5.49 6.08 16.35
CA ALA A 97 5.66 4.65 16.11
C ALA A 97 7.02 4.17 16.59
N GLU A 98 7.13 2.87 16.90
CA GLU A 98 8.40 2.26 17.24
C GLU A 98 9.41 2.38 16.06
N PRO A 99 10.73 2.44 16.35
CA PRO A 99 11.75 2.63 15.31
C PRO A 99 11.70 1.59 14.18
N ASP A 100 11.32 0.36 14.50
CA ASP A 100 11.22 -0.72 13.53
C ASP A 100 10.06 -0.54 12.54
N TRP A 101 8.96 0.06 13.00
CA TRP A 101 7.78 0.37 12.20
C TRP A 101 8.09 1.51 11.24
N VAL A 102 8.77 2.54 11.75
CA VAL A 102 9.28 3.64 10.94
C VAL A 102 10.17 3.12 9.82
N ARG A 103 11.07 2.16 10.12
CA ARG A 103 11.93 1.52 9.12
C ARG A 103 11.13 0.75 8.08
N VAL A 104 10.13 -0.05 8.49
CA VAL A 104 9.29 -0.82 7.56
C VAL A 104 8.47 0.11 6.66
N LEU A 105 7.82 1.13 7.22
CA LEU A 105 7.08 2.15 6.47
C LEU A 105 7.98 2.86 5.45
N ALA A 106 9.18 3.25 5.87
CA ALA A 106 10.12 3.93 4.99
C ALA A 106 10.53 3.05 3.80
N VAL A 107 10.82 1.76 4.05
CA VAL A 107 11.26 0.81 3.02
C VAL A 107 10.11 0.42 2.09
N LEU A 108 8.98 -0.02 2.66
CA LEU A 108 7.85 -0.56 1.90
C LEU A 108 6.99 0.53 1.27
N GLY A 109 6.80 1.66 1.95
CA GLY A 109 6.10 2.85 1.46
C GLY A 109 6.97 3.76 0.57
N ARG A 110 8.30 3.56 0.60
CA ARG A 110 9.29 4.37 -0.13
C ARG A 110 9.19 5.87 0.20
N VAL A 111 8.94 6.15 1.46
CA VAL A 111 8.77 7.49 2.06
C VAL A 111 9.81 7.74 3.15
N SER A 112 10.04 9.00 3.50
CA SER A 112 10.68 9.40 4.76
C SER A 112 9.61 9.65 5.80
N VAL A 113 9.71 9.03 6.97
CA VAL A 113 8.88 9.41 8.12
C VAL A 113 9.51 10.62 8.79
N VAL A 114 8.71 11.65 9.07
CA VAL A 114 9.16 12.94 9.63
C VAL A 114 8.22 13.42 10.72
N ASP A 115 8.75 14.14 11.71
CA ASP A 115 7.94 14.75 12.78
C ASP A 115 7.14 15.97 12.29
N GLU A 116 7.70 16.68 11.30
CA GLU A 116 7.08 17.82 10.64
C GLU A 116 7.17 17.66 9.13
N LEU A 117 6.06 17.92 8.46
CA LEU A 117 5.99 17.83 7.01
C LEU A 117 6.62 19.04 6.35
N PRO A 118 7.42 18.85 5.29
CA PRO A 118 7.91 19.97 4.49
C PRO A 118 6.72 20.69 3.81
N PRO A 119 6.84 21.99 3.52
CA PRO A 119 5.82 22.73 2.79
C PRO A 119 5.62 22.12 1.40
N GLY A 120 4.35 21.86 1.04
CA GLY A 120 3.94 21.11 -0.14
C GLY A 120 2.48 20.66 0.00
N ASN A 121 1.95 19.96 -1.00
CA ASN A 121 0.55 19.52 -0.99
C ASN A 121 0.32 18.47 0.13
N PRO A 122 -0.46 18.78 1.18
CA PRO A 122 -0.75 17.88 2.27
C PRO A 122 -1.91 16.97 1.90
N TYR A 123 -1.62 15.69 1.68
CA TYR A 123 -2.66 14.66 1.52
C TYR A 123 -2.91 14.00 2.87
N GLY A 124 -4.15 14.05 3.37
CA GLY A 124 -4.55 13.36 4.59
C GLY A 124 -4.88 11.89 4.34
N LEU A 125 -4.37 11.01 5.20
CA LEU A 125 -4.72 9.59 5.30
C LEU A 125 -5.10 9.24 6.75
N THR A 126 -5.67 8.06 6.93
CA THR A 126 -6.33 7.61 8.17
C THR A 126 -5.38 7.57 9.37
N GLU A 127 -4.07 7.38 9.14
CA GLU A 127 -3.05 7.32 10.20
C GLU A 127 -2.02 8.47 10.16
N GLY A 128 -2.12 9.39 9.20
CA GLY A 128 -1.12 10.44 9.06
C GLY A 128 -1.28 11.32 7.83
N LEU A 129 -0.45 12.36 7.77
CA LEU A 129 -0.40 13.27 6.63
C LEU A 129 0.80 12.91 5.74
N ILE A 130 0.57 12.80 4.44
CA ILE A 130 1.61 12.56 3.43
C ILE A 130 1.80 13.79 2.57
N VAL A 131 3.05 14.23 2.44
CA VAL A 131 3.47 15.23 1.47
C VAL A 131 4.40 14.59 0.47
N PHE A 132 3.99 14.52 -0.80
CA PHE A 132 4.92 14.19 -1.86
C PHE A 132 5.72 15.44 -2.25
N PRO A 133 7.05 15.34 -2.43
CA PRO A 133 7.76 16.32 -3.23
C PRO A 133 7.24 16.11 -4.65
N THR A 134 6.15 16.80 -5.00
CA THR A 134 5.78 16.99 -6.40
C THR A 134 7.05 17.43 -7.09
N ALA A 135 7.55 16.59 -7.99
CA ALA A 135 8.86 16.75 -8.61
C ALA A 135 9.09 18.23 -8.93
N ALA A 136 10.09 18.81 -8.28
CA ALA A 136 10.62 20.17 -8.44
C ALA A 136 9.68 21.13 -9.18
N ALA A 137 8.94 21.97 -8.47
CA ALA A 137 8.15 23.06 -9.05
C ALA A 137 7.43 22.64 -10.34
N ALA A 138 6.33 21.87 -10.22
CA ALA A 138 5.45 21.65 -11.35
C ALA A 138 5.09 23.03 -11.92
N ASP A 139 5.61 23.33 -13.12
CA ASP A 139 5.36 24.57 -13.85
C ASP A 139 3.87 24.91 -13.72
N PRO A 140 3.49 26.09 -13.21
CA PRO A 140 2.09 26.47 -13.04
C PRO A 140 1.25 26.22 -14.31
N ALA A 141 1.89 26.27 -15.49
CA ALA A 141 1.28 25.94 -16.76
C ALA A 141 0.82 24.48 -16.89
N VAL A 142 1.57 23.52 -16.33
CA VAL A 142 1.25 22.08 -16.38
C VAL A 142 0.12 21.73 -15.42
N ILE A 143 0.11 22.31 -14.20
CA ILE A 143 -1.00 22.17 -13.25
C ILE A 143 -2.26 22.80 -13.83
N ALA A 144 -2.16 24.02 -14.37
CA ALA A 144 -3.28 24.71 -15.02
C ALA A 144 -3.84 23.91 -16.20
N ARG A 145 -2.98 23.26 -17.00
CA ARG A 145 -3.40 22.40 -18.11
C ARG A 145 -4.13 21.15 -17.63
N LYS A 146 -3.59 20.42 -16.65
CA LYS A 146 -4.26 19.25 -16.07
C LYS A 146 -5.61 19.62 -15.43
N ARG A 147 -5.67 20.75 -14.72
CA ARG A 147 -6.92 21.28 -14.16
C ARG A 147 -7.94 21.59 -15.25
N ALA A 148 -7.52 22.24 -16.34
CA ALA A 148 -8.38 22.52 -17.46
C ALA A 148 -8.90 21.25 -18.15
N ASP A 149 -8.08 20.20 -18.24
CA ASP A 149 -8.49 18.92 -18.82
C ASP A 149 -9.49 18.18 -17.90
N LEU A 150 -9.27 18.17 -16.58
CA LEU A 150 -10.21 17.60 -15.60
C LEU A 150 -11.54 18.36 -15.53
N HIS A 151 -11.53 19.70 -15.59
CA HIS A 151 -12.78 20.47 -15.68
C HIS A 151 -13.55 20.16 -16.96
N LYS A 152 -12.88 20.02 -18.11
CA LYS A 152 -13.55 19.62 -19.36
C LYS A 152 -14.16 18.22 -19.27
N GLU A 153 -13.52 17.31 -18.55
CA GLU A 153 -14.07 15.97 -18.31
C GLU A 153 -15.29 16.02 -17.38
N LEU A 154 -15.20 16.79 -16.28
CA LEU A 154 -16.31 17.03 -15.37
C LEU A 154 -17.51 17.68 -16.08
N ASP A 155 -17.28 18.71 -16.88
CA ASP A 155 -18.33 19.40 -17.65
C ASP A 155 -19.03 18.46 -18.64
N ARG A 156 -18.28 17.52 -19.25
CA ARG A 156 -18.87 16.50 -20.13
C ARG A 156 -19.73 15.49 -19.36
N VAL A 157 -19.32 15.10 -18.16
CA VAL A 157 -20.09 14.19 -17.31
C VAL A 157 -21.35 14.89 -16.79
N LEU A 158 -21.22 16.14 -16.33
CA LEU A 158 -22.36 16.95 -15.89
C LEU A 158 -23.34 17.21 -17.02
N ALA A 159 -22.88 17.56 -18.23
CA ALA A 159 -23.77 17.74 -19.38
C ALA A 159 -24.53 16.47 -19.78
N LYS A 160 -23.97 15.27 -19.52
CA LYS A 160 -24.68 14.01 -19.71
C LYS A 160 -25.74 13.79 -18.62
N LEU A 161 -25.41 14.08 -17.35
CA LEU A 161 -26.33 13.95 -16.21
C LEU A 161 -27.48 14.97 -16.24
N ASP A 162 -27.24 16.17 -16.76
CA ASP A 162 -28.22 17.26 -16.86
C ASP A 162 -29.18 17.10 -18.05
N ASN A 163 -28.90 16.16 -18.97
CA ASN A 163 -29.78 15.88 -20.10
C ASN A 163 -31.00 15.03 -19.64
N PRO A 164 -32.23 15.57 -19.68
CA PRO A 164 -33.42 14.87 -19.22
C PRO A 164 -33.74 13.60 -20.03
N GLU A 165 -33.34 13.52 -21.30
CA GLU A 165 -33.47 12.29 -22.09
C GLU A 165 -32.52 11.18 -21.62
N PHE A 166 -31.32 11.53 -21.14
CA PHE A 166 -30.36 10.56 -20.61
C PHE A 166 -30.83 10.01 -19.27
N ARG A 167 -31.34 10.88 -18.39
CA ARG A 167 -31.89 10.48 -17.08
C ARG A 167 -33.16 9.63 -17.19
N ALA A 168 -33.98 9.85 -18.21
CA ALA A 168 -35.21 9.07 -18.44
C ALA A 168 -34.97 7.71 -19.14
N LYS A 169 -33.82 7.54 -19.82
CA LYS A 169 -33.58 6.40 -20.73
C LYS A 169 -32.42 5.51 -20.29
N ALA A 170 -31.51 6.01 -19.46
CA ALA A 170 -30.40 5.24 -18.93
C ALA A 170 -30.84 4.40 -17.70
N PRO A 171 -30.32 3.17 -17.53
CA PRO A 171 -30.53 2.38 -16.32
C PRO A 171 -29.99 3.09 -15.06
N GLU A 172 -30.66 2.91 -13.91
CA GLU A 172 -30.25 3.51 -12.64
C GLU A 172 -28.79 3.21 -12.26
N THR A 173 -28.28 2.02 -12.63
CA THR A 173 -26.89 1.62 -12.41
C THR A 173 -25.89 2.52 -13.13
N VAL A 174 -26.23 2.98 -14.34
CA VAL A 174 -25.38 3.85 -15.16
C VAL A 174 -25.42 5.29 -14.64
N ILE A 175 -26.56 5.72 -14.12
CA ILE A 175 -26.70 7.05 -13.50
C ILE A 175 -25.85 7.13 -12.23
N ALA A 176 -25.94 6.11 -11.35
CA ALA A 176 -25.13 6.03 -10.13
C ALA A 176 -23.62 5.99 -10.43
N GLU A 177 -23.19 5.24 -11.46
CA GLU A 177 -21.79 5.19 -11.86
C GLU A 177 -21.28 6.55 -12.37
N GLN A 178 -22.10 7.30 -13.13
CA GLN A 178 -21.74 8.65 -13.58
C GLN A 178 -21.75 9.68 -12.44
N GLU A 179 -22.63 9.54 -11.45
CA GLU A 179 -22.66 10.38 -10.25
C GLU A 179 -21.40 10.16 -9.39
N THR A 180 -21.06 8.90 -9.09
CA THR A 180 -19.80 8.55 -8.40
C THR A 180 -18.59 9.08 -9.18
N ARG A 181 -18.58 8.94 -10.51
CA ARG A 181 -17.50 9.46 -11.34
C ARG A 181 -17.38 10.98 -11.28
N ALA A 182 -18.50 11.70 -11.19
CA ALA A 182 -18.51 13.15 -11.03
C ALA A 182 -17.97 13.57 -9.65
N GLU A 183 -18.29 12.84 -8.59
CA GLU A 183 -17.75 13.07 -7.24
C GLU A 183 -16.24 12.81 -7.18
N GLU A 184 -15.77 11.72 -7.79
CA GLU A 184 -14.34 11.43 -7.91
C GLU A 184 -13.58 12.54 -8.64
N LEU A 185 -14.13 13.04 -9.76
CA LEU A 185 -13.54 14.12 -10.54
C LEU A 185 -13.53 15.44 -9.76
N ARG A 186 -14.59 15.76 -9.01
CA ARG A 186 -14.63 16.93 -8.12
C ARG A 186 -13.59 16.84 -7.01
N ALA A 187 -13.51 15.71 -6.33
CA ALA A 187 -12.52 15.48 -5.29
C ALA A 187 -11.08 15.49 -5.83
N ALA A 188 -10.87 15.06 -7.09
CA ALA A 188 -9.58 15.15 -7.76
C ALA A 188 -9.21 16.59 -8.16
N ILE A 189 -10.19 17.43 -8.51
CA ILE A 189 -9.98 18.87 -8.78
C ILE A 189 -9.66 19.61 -7.47
N GLU A 190 -10.42 19.36 -6.40
CA GLU A 190 -10.21 19.98 -5.08
C GLU A 190 -8.84 19.62 -4.49
N ARG A 191 -8.37 18.38 -4.71
CA ARG A 191 -7.00 17.96 -4.33
C ARG A 191 -5.88 18.65 -5.11
N LEU A 192 -6.20 19.27 -6.25
CA LEU A 192 -5.25 20.00 -7.11
C LEU A 192 -5.33 21.53 -6.92
N GLU A 193 -6.24 22.03 -6.09
CA GLU A 193 -6.29 23.43 -5.61
C GLU A 193 -5.33 23.65 -4.44
#